data_AF-A0A100XZX0-F1
#
_entry.id   AF-A0A100XZX0-F1
#
_cell.length_a   1.000
_cell.length_b   1.000
_cell.length_c   1.000
_cell.angle_alpha   90.00
_cell.angle_beta   90.00
_cell.angle_gamma   90.00
#
_symmetry.space_group_name_H-M   'P 1'
#
loop_
_entity.id
_entity.type
_entity.pdbx_description
1 polymer ?
#
loop_
_entity_poly.entity_id
_entity_poly.type
_entity_poly.pdbx_seq_one_letter_code
_entity_poly.pdbx_strand_id
1 'polypeptide(L)'
;MTPSDASTWSRIVSGMENYALAEVSFEELGLDAIADRYFTPDLMVGVDIRKVKVLKVSTAEGQEFYWVKGFMPVTRELLDKSHKRGILADVMVKRAAENYAVLTGKFNGKDIFVSTYVVPEEWFINVLLSAVKAFLDSYGERGLIVLDADSSKNNEKGGGVG
;
A
#
# COMPACT_ATOMS: atom_id res chain seq x y z
N MET A 1 5.99 17.45 15.49
CA MET A 1 6.81 16.95 14.37
C MET A 1 5.86 16.45 13.31
N THR A 2 5.70 17.18 12.20
CA THR A 2 4.87 16.76 11.07
C THR A 2 5.80 16.19 10.00
N PRO A 3 5.74 14.89 9.69
CA PRO A 3 6.49 14.36 8.57
C PRO A 3 5.72 14.69 7.30
N SER A 4 6.10 15.74 6.58
CA SER A 4 5.93 15.84 5.12
C SER A 4 7.27 15.44 4.52
N ASP A 5 7.44 14.19 4.12
CA ASP A 5 7.81 13.86 2.74
C ASP A 5 7.55 12.38 2.47
N ALA A 6 7.21 12.00 1.25
CA ALA A 6 7.03 10.61 0.82
C ALA A 6 8.38 9.84 0.68
N SER A 7 9.33 10.14 1.57
CA SER A 7 10.68 9.55 1.61
C SER A 7 11.12 9.12 3.00
N THR A 8 10.27 9.27 4.02
CA THR A 8 10.65 9.12 5.43
C THR A 8 11.21 7.74 5.74
N TRP A 9 10.53 6.66 5.34
CA TRP A 9 10.99 5.31 5.65
C TRP A 9 12.22 4.88 4.85
N SER A 10 12.30 5.28 3.58
CA SER A 10 13.51 5.04 2.78
C SER A 10 14.75 5.70 3.40
N ARG A 11 14.62 6.94 3.91
CA ARG A 11 15.71 7.65 4.57
C ARG A 11 16.03 7.04 5.94
N ILE A 12 15.02 6.60 6.69
CA ILE A 12 15.21 5.91 7.97
C ILE A 12 15.97 4.60 7.76
N VAL A 13 15.54 3.77 6.82
CA VAL A 13 16.16 2.46 6.55
C VAL A 13 17.55 2.61 5.93
N SER A 14 17.75 3.52 4.98
CA SER A 14 19.08 3.75 4.38
C SER A 14 20.07 4.44 5.32
N GLY A 15 19.59 5.10 6.38
CA GLY A 15 20.42 5.81 7.36
C GLY A 15 20.84 4.95 8.56
N MET A 16 20.44 3.68 8.63
CA MET A 16 20.67 2.82 9.78
C MET A 16 21.40 1.55 9.37
N GLU A 17 22.66 1.40 9.82
CA GLU A 17 23.54 0.24 9.54
C GLU A 17 22.98 -1.11 10.04
N ASN A 18 21.89 -1.09 10.82
CA ASN A 18 21.36 -2.23 11.57
C ASN A 18 20.08 -2.85 11.00
N TYR A 19 19.75 -2.59 9.74
CA TYR A 19 18.55 -3.11 9.08
C TYR A 19 18.89 -4.03 7.92
N ALA A 20 18.28 -5.20 7.91
CA ALA A 20 18.29 -6.12 6.78
C ALA A 20 17.00 -5.97 5.98
N LEU A 21 17.13 -5.96 4.65
CA LEU A 21 16.01 -5.91 3.71
C LEU A 21 15.95 -7.20 2.91
N ALA A 22 14.77 -7.81 2.87
CA ALA A 22 14.46 -8.94 2.01
C ALA A 22 13.17 -8.68 1.23
N GLU A 23 13.12 -9.13 -0.02
CA GLU A 23 11.85 -9.20 -0.75
C GLU A 23 11.02 -10.35 -0.21
N VAL A 24 9.71 -10.12 -0.07
CA VAL A 24 8.78 -11.05 0.57
C VAL A 24 7.89 -11.69 -0.48
N SER A 25 7.73 -13.00 -0.42
CA SER A 25 6.77 -13.71 -1.26
C SER A 25 5.34 -13.48 -0.75
N PHE A 26 4.36 -13.61 -1.64
CA PHE A 26 2.95 -13.53 -1.22
C PHE A 26 2.58 -14.65 -0.25
N GLU A 27 3.18 -15.83 -0.40
CA GLU A 27 2.98 -16.96 0.52
C GLU A 27 3.38 -16.63 1.97
N GLU A 28 4.52 -15.95 2.18
CA GLU A 28 4.96 -15.56 3.53
C GLU A 28 3.98 -14.59 4.22
N LEU A 29 3.25 -13.81 3.43
CA LEU A 29 2.27 -12.83 3.91
C LEU A 29 0.87 -13.43 4.11
N GLY A 30 0.68 -14.73 3.85
CA GLY A 30 -0.64 -15.38 3.86
C GLY A 30 -1.54 -14.91 2.71
N LEU A 31 -0.93 -14.43 1.62
CA LEU A 31 -1.65 -13.89 0.48
C LEU A 31 -1.86 -14.96 -0.58
N ASP A 32 -3.11 -15.12 -1.00
CA ASP A 32 -3.43 -15.94 -2.16
C ASP A 32 -2.82 -15.36 -3.44
N ALA A 33 -1.88 -16.10 -4.05
CA ALA A 33 -1.17 -15.70 -5.26
C ALA A 33 -2.10 -15.55 -6.49
N ILE A 34 -3.27 -16.20 -6.51
CA ILE A 34 -4.25 -16.05 -7.60
C ILE A 34 -5.22 -14.90 -7.38
N ALA A 35 -5.24 -14.29 -6.19
CA ALA A 35 -6.16 -13.19 -5.90
C ALA A 35 -5.76 -11.93 -6.68
N ASP A 36 -6.65 -11.51 -7.58
CA ASP A 36 -6.47 -10.26 -8.31
C ASP A 36 -6.63 -9.03 -7.40
N ARG A 37 -7.41 -9.18 -6.33
CA ARG A 37 -7.82 -8.16 -5.37
C ARG A 37 -8.31 -8.82 -4.10
N TYR A 38 -8.14 -8.12 -2.98
CA TYR A 38 -8.79 -8.44 -1.73
C TYR A 38 -9.86 -7.39 -1.45
N PHE A 39 -11.04 -7.83 -1.01
CA PHE A 39 -12.18 -6.95 -0.72
C PHE A 39 -12.87 -7.43 0.55
N THR A 40 -13.15 -6.50 1.45
CA THR A 40 -13.95 -6.77 2.65
C THR A 40 -15.29 -6.05 2.54
N PRO A 41 -16.42 -6.79 2.43
CA PRO A 41 -17.76 -6.20 2.40
C PRO A 41 -18.07 -5.32 3.61
N ASP A 42 -17.62 -5.70 4.81
CA ASP A 42 -17.86 -4.94 6.04
C ASP A 42 -17.24 -3.53 5.99
N LEU A 43 -16.12 -3.39 5.27
CA LEU A 43 -15.42 -2.12 5.10
C LEU A 43 -15.85 -1.40 3.81
N MET A 44 -16.50 -2.12 2.88
CA MET A 44 -16.80 -1.66 1.53
C MET A 44 -15.56 -1.10 0.83
N VAL A 45 -14.43 -1.80 0.96
CA VAL A 45 -13.13 -1.40 0.40
C VAL A 45 -12.43 -2.62 -0.19
N GLY A 46 -11.79 -2.44 -1.33
CA GLY A 46 -10.86 -3.40 -1.92
C GLY A 46 -9.53 -2.79 -2.30
N VAL A 47 -8.49 -3.62 -2.24
CA VAL A 47 -7.11 -3.27 -2.59
C VAL A 47 -6.48 -4.32 -3.49
N ASP A 48 -5.67 -3.88 -4.44
CA ASP A 48 -4.80 -4.74 -5.26
C ASP A 48 -3.35 -4.51 -4.85
N ILE A 49 -2.71 -5.54 -4.33
CA ILE A 49 -1.36 -5.47 -3.79
C ILE A 49 -0.29 -5.97 -4.75
N ARG A 50 -0.66 -6.45 -5.95
CA ARG A 50 0.31 -7.03 -6.89
C ARG A 50 1.24 -5.99 -7.53
N LYS A 51 0.82 -4.72 -7.49
CA LYS A 51 1.57 -3.58 -8.02
C LYS A 51 2.39 -2.85 -6.95
N VAL A 52 2.31 -3.28 -5.68
CA VAL A 52 3.17 -2.75 -4.62
C VAL A 52 4.37 -3.65 -4.38
N LYS A 53 5.49 -3.02 -4.03
CA LYS A 53 6.66 -3.72 -3.51
C LYS A 53 6.49 -3.89 -2.00
N VAL A 54 6.65 -5.12 -1.52
CA VAL A 54 6.68 -5.42 -0.09
C VAL A 54 8.08 -5.90 0.29
N LEU A 55 8.69 -5.21 1.24
CA LEU A 55 10.00 -5.54 1.78
C LEU A 55 9.86 -5.93 3.24
N LYS A 56 10.45 -7.06 3.64
CA LYS A 56 10.64 -7.39 5.03
C LYS A 56 11.85 -6.64 5.54
N VAL A 57 11.65 -5.99 6.66
CA VAL A 57 12.61 -5.14 7.35
C VAL A 57 12.86 -5.78 8.69
N SER A 58 14.07 -6.31 8.88
CA SER A 58 14.49 -6.94 10.14
C SER A 58 15.50 -6.06 10.85
N THR A 59 15.32 -5.87 12.16
CA THR A 59 16.27 -5.13 13.02
C THR A 59 17.29 -6.07 13.65
N ALA A 60 18.42 -5.51 14.10
CA ALA A 60 19.41 -6.26 14.89
C ALA A 60 18.84 -6.87 16.19
N GLU A 61 17.76 -6.30 16.72
CA GLU A 61 17.06 -6.79 17.91
C GLU A 61 16.04 -7.91 17.59
N GLY A 62 15.98 -8.36 16.33
CA GLY A 62 15.06 -9.41 15.89
C GLY A 62 13.62 -8.94 15.70
N GLN A 63 13.37 -7.63 15.64
CA GLN A 63 12.03 -7.13 15.29
C GLN A 63 11.83 -7.15 13.79
N GLU A 64 10.63 -7.54 13.36
CA GLU A 64 10.27 -7.62 11.94
C GLU A 64 9.10 -6.68 11.62
N PHE A 65 9.21 -6.04 10.46
CA PHE A 65 8.20 -5.16 9.89
C PHE A 65 8.14 -5.35 8.39
N TYR A 66 7.03 -4.97 7.77
CA TYR A 66 6.83 -5.06 6.33
C TYR A 66 6.62 -3.67 5.77
N TRP A 67 7.53 -3.23 4.91
CA TRP A 67 7.44 -1.98 4.21
C TRP A 67 6.71 -2.16 2.90
N VAL A 68 5.56 -1.50 2.77
CA VAL A 68 4.75 -1.49 1.55
C VAL A 68 4.98 -0.18 0.83
N LYS A 69 5.49 -0.29 -0.41
CA LYS A 69 5.84 0.85 -1.24
C LYS A 69 5.31 0.70 -2.66
N GLY A 70 4.68 1.74 -3.18
CA GLY A 70 4.26 1.82 -4.59
C GLY A 70 2.78 2.12 -4.76
N PHE A 71 2.29 2.02 -5.99
CA PHE A 71 0.88 2.29 -6.29
C PHE A 71 0.02 1.07 -5.96
N MET A 72 -0.90 1.25 -5.02
CA MET A 72 -1.90 0.27 -4.63
C MET A 72 -3.26 0.71 -5.18
N PRO A 73 -3.82 0.03 -6.20
CA PRO A 73 -5.19 0.27 -6.62
C PRO A 73 -6.18 0.07 -5.46
N VAL A 74 -7.16 0.97 -5.37
CA VAL A 74 -8.18 1.03 -4.32
C VAL A 74 -9.54 1.24 -4.96
N THR A 75 -10.55 0.54 -4.45
CA THR A 75 -11.95 0.74 -4.86
C THR A 75 -12.91 0.60 -3.69
N ARG A 76 -14.09 1.21 -3.80
CA ARG A 76 -15.26 0.91 -2.95
C ARG A 76 -16.28 0.01 -3.64
N GLU A 77 -16.05 -0.31 -4.91
CA GLU A 77 -16.93 -1.15 -5.70
C GLU A 77 -16.46 -2.61 -5.65
N LEU A 78 -17.41 -3.53 -5.53
CA LEU A 78 -17.13 -4.95 -5.55
C LEU A 78 -16.52 -5.39 -6.89
N LEU A 79 -16.91 -4.75 -8.00
CA LEU A 79 -16.58 -5.14 -9.38
C LEU A 79 -15.96 -4.00 -10.20
N ASP A 80 -14.93 -3.32 -9.69
CA ASP A 80 -14.16 -2.35 -10.49
C ASP A 80 -13.00 -3.03 -11.24
N LYS A 81 -13.11 -3.15 -12.57
CA LYS A 81 -12.07 -3.75 -13.44
C LYS A 81 -11.03 -2.75 -13.97
N SER A 82 -11.15 -1.47 -13.63
CA SER A 82 -10.29 -0.44 -14.23
C SER A 82 -8.89 -0.40 -13.60
N HIS A 83 -8.78 -0.68 -12.29
CA HIS A 83 -7.56 -0.53 -11.48
C HIS A 83 -6.87 0.84 -11.67
N LYS A 84 -7.62 1.88 -12.08
CA LYS A 84 -7.08 3.20 -12.42
C LYS A 84 -6.93 4.11 -11.22
N ARG A 85 -7.70 3.87 -10.15
CA ARG A 85 -7.72 4.68 -8.94
C ARG A 85 -6.99 3.96 -7.82
N GLY A 86 -6.23 4.70 -7.03
CA GLY A 86 -5.44 4.09 -5.96
C GLY A 86 -4.69 5.10 -5.11
N ILE A 87 -3.76 4.56 -4.32
CA ILE A 87 -2.89 5.31 -3.43
C ILE A 87 -1.44 4.96 -3.69
N LEU A 88 -0.56 5.96 -3.63
CA LEU A 88 0.87 5.76 -3.45
C LEU A 88 1.11 5.45 -1.98
N ALA A 89 1.41 4.19 -1.70
CA ALA A 89 1.76 3.69 -0.39
C ALA A 89 3.25 3.90 -0.10
N ASP A 90 3.52 4.37 1.12
CA ASP A 90 4.82 4.36 1.78
C ASP A 90 4.56 4.11 3.27
N VAL A 91 4.26 2.85 3.62
CA VAL A 91 3.78 2.46 4.95
C VAL A 91 4.53 1.27 5.50
N MET A 92 4.75 1.28 6.81
CA MET A 92 5.28 0.16 7.59
C MET A 92 4.13 -0.57 8.26
N VAL A 93 4.16 -1.89 8.19
CA VAL A 93 3.18 -2.80 8.79
C VAL A 93 3.90 -3.70 9.79
N LYS A 94 3.37 -3.80 11.00
CA LYS A 94 3.89 -4.67 12.07
C LYS A 94 2.77 -5.58 12.57
N ARG A 95 3.05 -6.88 12.65
CA ARG A 95 2.24 -7.78 13.48
C ARG A 95 2.71 -7.64 14.93
N ALA A 96 1.89 -6.99 15.75
CA ALA A 96 2.25 -6.67 17.14
C ALA A 96 1.84 -7.79 18.12
N ALA A 97 0.80 -8.56 17.77
CA ALA A 97 0.44 -9.83 18.41
C ALA A 97 -0.22 -10.75 17.37
N GLU A 98 -0.53 -11.99 17.76
CA GLU A 98 -1.15 -12.99 16.88
C GLU A 98 -2.37 -12.44 16.11
N ASN A 99 -3.26 -11.75 16.81
CA ASN A 99 -4.50 -11.19 16.28
C ASN A 99 -4.50 -9.66 16.26
N TYR A 100 -3.33 -9.01 16.31
CA TYR A 100 -3.23 -7.55 16.36
C TYR A 100 -2.11 -7.00 15.48
N ALA A 101 -2.44 -6.03 14.64
CA ALA A 101 -1.51 -5.42 13.70
C ALA A 101 -1.58 -3.90 13.75
N VAL A 102 -0.45 -3.28 13.41
CA VAL A 102 -0.28 -1.82 13.35
C VAL A 102 0.27 -1.45 11.99
N LEU A 103 -0.25 -0.38 11.41
CA LEU A 103 0.24 0.23 10.18
C LEU A 103 0.49 1.72 10.41
N THR A 104 1.64 2.22 9.98
CA THR A 104 1.99 3.63 10.04
C THR A 104 2.76 4.08 8.81
N GLY A 105 2.57 5.31 8.38
CA GLY A 105 3.30 5.90 7.27
C GLY A 105 2.39 6.81 6.48
N LYS A 106 2.42 6.69 5.15
CA LYS A 106 1.71 7.61 4.28
C LYS A 106 0.96 6.96 3.14
N PHE A 107 -0.19 7.55 2.83
CA PHE A 107 -0.90 7.37 1.58
C PHE A 107 -1.03 8.71 0.87
N ASN A 108 -0.56 8.79 -0.38
CA ASN A 108 -0.56 10.03 -1.18
C ASN A 108 0.08 11.22 -0.43
N GLY A 109 1.17 10.95 0.30
CA GLY A 109 1.89 11.94 1.10
C GLY A 109 1.23 12.32 2.43
N LYS A 110 0.00 11.85 2.69
CA LYS A 110 -0.76 12.11 3.92
C LYS A 110 -0.51 11.04 4.96
N ASP A 111 -0.33 11.46 6.20
CA ASP A 111 -0.09 10.54 7.30
C ASP A 111 -1.29 9.61 7.53
N ILE A 112 -0.98 8.35 7.79
CA ILE A 112 -1.93 7.32 8.18
C ILE A 112 -1.37 6.52 9.34
N PHE A 113 -2.23 6.25 10.31
CA PHE A 113 -1.96 5.36 11.43
C PHE A 113 -3.21 4.53 11.70
N VAL A 114 -3.06 3.21 11.73
CA VAL A 114 -4.11 2.28 12.11
C VAL A 114 -3.53 1.23 13.02
N SER A 115 -4.30 0.87 14.04
CA SER A 115 -4.05 -0.29 14.89
C SER A 115 -5.35 -1.06 15.03
N THR A 116 -5.35 -2.35 14.69
CA THR A 116 -6.59 -3.13 14.56
C THR A 116 -6.39 -4.59 14.93
N TYR A 117 -7.48 -5.21 15.38
CA TYR A 117 -7.56 -6.67 15.42
C TYR A 117 -7.66 -7.22 14.00
N VAL A 118 -7.09 -8.41 13.80
CA VAL A 118 -6.98 -9.07 12.50
C VAL A 118 -7.18 -10.57 12.63
N VAL A 119 -7.64 -11.20 11.54
CA VAL A 119 -7.66 -12.65 11.42
C VAL A 119 -6.22 -13.13 11.24
N PRO A 120 -5.72 -14.10 12.04
CA PRO A 120 -4.31 -14.49 12.03
C PRO A 120 -3.74 -14.87 10.65
N GLU A 121 -4.53 -15.52 9.81
CA GLU A 121 -4.14 -16.00 8.49
C GLU A 121 -4.16 -14.90 7.43
N GLU A 122 -5.02 -13.89 7.60
CA GLU A 122 -5.21 -12.77 6.67
C GLU A 122 -4.68 -11.44 7.23
N TRP A 123 -3.80 -11.52 8.22
CA TRP A 123 -3.49 -10.40 9.09
C TRP A 123 -2.96 -9.18 8.33
N PHE A 124 -2.12 -9.43 7.32
CA PHE A 124 -1.46 -8.40 6.52
C PHE A 124 -2.45 -7.66 5.64
N ILE A 125 -3.40 -8.37 5.04
CA ILE A 125 -4.40 -7.74 4.18
C ILE A 125 -5.49 -7.03 4.98
N ASN A 126 -5.91 -7.59 6.12
CA ASN A 126 -6.91 -6.94 6.98
C ASN A 126 -6.44 -5.55 7.47
N VAL A 127 -5.16 -5.43 7.86
CA VAL A 127 -4.61 -4.14 8.31
C VAL A 127 -4.48 -3.13 7.16
N LEU A 128 -4.12 -3.58 5.95
CA LEU A 128 -4.11 -2.73 4.76
C LEU A 128 -5.51 -2.21 4.42
N LEU A 129 -6.51 -3.10 4.37
CA LEU A 129 -7.90 -2.73 4.11
C LEU A 129 -8.42 -1.73 5.15
N SER A 130 -8.09 -1.94 6.42
CA SER A 130 -8.45 -1.03 7.52
C SER A 130 -7.79 0.35 7.36
N ALA A 131 -6.52 0.40 6.97
CA ALA A 131 -5.81 1.65 6.69
C ALA A 131 -6.38 2.41 5.49
N VAL A 132 -6.73 1.69 4.42
CA VAL A 132 -7.38 2.30 3.25
C VAL A 132 -8.76 2.83 3.60
N LYS A 133 -9.54 2.10 4.39
CA LYS A 133 -10.83 2.59 4.91
C LYS A 133 -10.65 3.89 5.69
N ALA A 134 -9.72 3.92 6.64
CA ALA A 134 -9.42 5.12 7.45
C ALA A 134 -8.99 6.32 6.59
N PHE A 135 -8.17 6.08 5.56
CA PHE A 135 -7.78 7.11 4.60
C PHE A 135 -9.00 7.64 3.82
N LEU A 136 -9.84 6.76 3.28
CA LEU A 136 -11.02 7.15 2.52
C LEU A 136 -12.05 7.87 3.39
N ASP A 137 -12.20 7.50 4.66
CA ASP A 137 -13.09 8.19 5.60
C ASP A 137 -12.58 9.60 5.91
N SER A 138 -11.27 9.76 6.04
CA SER A 138 -10.65 11.05 6.38
C SER A 138 -10.57 12.02 5.20
N TYR A 139 -10.29 11.50 4.00
CA TYR A 139 -9.95 12.32 2.83
C TYR A 139 -10.93 12.19 1.66
N GLY A 140 -11.83 11.22 1.70
CA GLY A 140 -12.75 10.89 0.63
C GLY A 140 -12.07 10.29 -0.60
N GLU A 141 -12.87 9.79 -1.54
CA GLU A 141 -12.33 9.21 -2.78
C GLU A 141 -11.65 10.22 -3.72
N ARG A 142 -11.94 11.51 -3.56
CA ARG A 142 -11.20 12.60 -4.21
C ARG A 142 -9.72 12.65 -3.82
N GLY A 143 -9.35 11.98 -2.73
CA GLY A 143 -7.98 11.83 -2.29
C GLY A 143 -7.22 10.74 -3.04
N LEU A 144 -7.87 9.93 -3.88
CA LEU A 144 -7.22 8.89 -4.69
C LEU A 144 -6.52 9.49 -5.90
N ILE A 145 -5.38 8.91 -6.26
CA ILE A 145 -4.68 9.21 -7.51
C ILE A 145 -5.38 8.43 -8.63
N VAL A 146 -5.56 9.09 -9.77
CA VAL A 146 -6.06 8.48 -11.00
C VAL A 146 -4.89 8.35 -11.98
N LEU A 147 -4.60 7.12 -12.42
CA LEU A 147 -3.66 6.88 -13.51
C LEU A 147 -4.42 6.99 -14.83
N ASP A 148 -4.18 8.06 -15.59
CA ASP A 148 -4.69 8.18 -16.95
C ASP A 148 -3.89 7.29 -17.90
N ALA A 149 -4.60 6.51 -18.70
CA ALA A 149 -4.01 5.57 -19.66
C ALA A 149 -3.64 6.20 -21.03
N ASP A 150 -3.69 7.52 -21.17
CA ASP A 150 -3.67 8.20 -22.49
C ASP A 150 -2.65 9.35 -22.62
N SER A 151 -1.42 9.18 -22.11
CA SER A 151 -0.32 10.10 -22.45
C SER A 151 0.40 9.75 -23.76
N SER A 152 0.07 8.62 -24.39
CA SER A 152 0.82 8.06 -25.53
C SER A 152 0.29 8.45 -26.91
N LYS A 153 -0.78 9.26 -27.03
CA LYS A 153 -1.44 9.55 -28.32
C LYS A 153 -1.27 10.97 -28.88
N ASN A 154 -0.49 11.84 -28.25
CA ASN A 154 -0.32 13.23 -28.73
C ASN A 154 0.99 13.54 -29.48
N ASN A 155 1.82 12.55 -29.83
CA ASN A 155 3.07 12.80 -30.56
C ASN A 155 3.12 12.30 -32.03
N GLU A 156 2.01 11.85 -32.62
CA GLU A 156 1.98 11.39 -34.04
C GLU A 156 1.15 12.27 -35.00
N LYS A 157 0.82 13.52 -34.63
CA LYS A 157 0.16 14.46 -35.57
C LYS A 157 0.85 15.82 -35.66
N GLY A 158 2.17 15.83 -35.78
CA GLY A 158 2.95 17.06 -35.87
C GLY A 158 4.25 16.94 -36.67
N GLY A 159 4.31 16.13 -37.73
CA GLY A 159 5.51 16.04 -38.56
C GLY A 159 5.29 15.37 -39.91
N GLY A 160 5.36 16.17 -40.99
CA GLY A 160 5.21 15.78 -42.39
C GLY A 160 3.85 16.22 -42.94
N VAL A 161 3.73 17.03 -43.99
CA VAL A 161 4.49 17.19 -45.24
C VAL A 161 4.24 18.65 -45.67
N GLY A 162 5.23 19.46 -46.06
CA GLY A 162 5.94 19.45 -47.35
C GLY A 162 5.35 20.52 -48.25
#